data_AF-A0A6B0GR68-F1
#
_entry.id   AF-A0A6B0GR68-F1
#
_cell.length_a   1.000
_cell.length_b   1.000
_cell.length_c   1.000
_cell.angle_alpha   90.00
_cell.angle_beta   90.00
_cell.angle_gamma   90.00
#
_symmetry.space_group_name_H-M   'P 1'
#
loop_
_entity.id
_entity.type
_entity.pdbx_description
1 polymer ?
#
loop_
_entity_poly.entity_id
_entity_poly.type
_entity_poly.pdbx_seq_one_letter_code
_entity_poly.pdbx_strand_id
1 'polypeptide(L)'
;MTPLDFEGERDDATTSFERADPRRAAIWREAWDTWRVALPDGEEVHTARLRTDHGRYEGECDCAGFEHHTGACAHLCALRKATTVDYPDMDGEPVRVFDVEHVADDRASNHVERIMADGGRRLRGEWR
;
A
#
# COMPACT_ATOMS: atom_id res chain seq x y z
N MET A 1 -2.81 4.25 12.94
CA MET A 1 -2.09 3.11 12.34
C MET A 1 -1.98 2.01 13.36
N THR A 2 -2.11 0.78 12.89
CA THR A 2 -2.20 -0.44 13.71
C THR A 2 -0.99 -1.32 13.43
N PRO A 3 -0.40 -1.98 14.45
CA PRO A 3 0.65 -2.98 14.24
C PRO A 3 0.16 -4.13 13.36
N LEU A 4 0.98 -4.56 12.40
CA LEU A 4 0.67 -5.64 11.46
C LEU A 4 1.66 -6.79 11.59
N ASP A 5 1.15 -8.02 11.53
CA ASP A 5 1.93 -9.25 11.52
C ASP A 5 1.81 -9.95 10.17
N PHE A 6 2.65 -9.55 9.21
CA PHE A 6 2.63 -10.13 7.86
C PHE A 6 3.17 -11.56 7.82
N GLU A 7 4.05 -11.92 8.75
CA GLU A 7 4.52 -13.30 8.88
C GLU A 7 3.38 -14.22 9.33
N GLY A 8 2.58 -13.81 10.32
CA GLY A 8 1.37 -14.52 10.72
C GLY A 8 0.39 -14.71 9.56
N GLU A 9 0.08 -13.64 8.81
CA GLU A 9 -0.79 -13.72 7.62
C GLU A 9 -0.29 -14.71 6.57
N ARG A 10 1.04 -14.76 6.35
CA ARG A 10 1.68 -15.71 5.43
C ARG A 10 1.59 -17.13 5.94
N ASP A 11 1.99 -17.34 7.19
CA ASP A 11 2.17 -18.66 7.78
C ASP A 11 0.82 -19.37 8.00
N ASP A 12 -0.23 -18.59 8.31
CA ASP A 12 -1.61 -19.07 8.41
C ASP A 12 -2.32 -19.17 7.04
N ALA A 13 -1.66 -18.77 5.95
CA ALA A 13 -2.21 -18.74 4.59
C ALA A 13 -3.60 -18.08 4.52
N THR A 14 -3.74 -16.90 5.13
CA THR A 14 -5.04 -16.23 5.22
C THR A 14 -5.56 -15.87 3.83
N THR A 15 -6.88 -15.76 3.70
CA THR A 15 -7.49 -15.30 2.44
C THR A 15 -6.98 -13.93 2.00
N SER A 16 -6.66 -13.04 2.96
CA SER A 16 -6.01 -11.74 2.66
C SER A 16 -4.65 -11.94 2.01
N PHE A 17 -3.83 -12.84 2.57
CA PHE A 17 -2.53 -13.16 2.02
C PHE A 17 -2.64 -13.85 0.66
N GLU A 18 -3.53 -14.80 0.46
CA GLU A 18 -3.69 -15.52 -0.81
C GLU A 18 -4.13 -14.61 -1.95
N ARG A 19 -5.09 -13.71 -1.70
CA ARG A 19 -5.61 -12.75 -2.69
C ARG A 19 -4.61 -11.66 -3.06
N ALA A 20 -3.62 -11.42 -2.20
CA ALA A 20 -2.58 -10.43 -2.46
C ALA A 20 -1.63 -10.91 -3.56
N ASP A 21 -1.86 -10.49 -4.80
CA ASP A 21 -0.94 -10.69 -5.92
C ASP A 21 -0.33 -9.33 -6.36
N PRO A 22 0.93 -9.04 -6.01
CA PRO A 22 1.57 -7.78 -6.38
C PRO A 22 1.76 -7.62 -7.89
N ARG A 23 1.79 -8.71 -8.67
CA ARG A 23 2.01 -8.65 -10.13
C ARG A 23 0.77 -8.25 -10.91
N ARG A 24 -0.40 -8.49 -10.32
CA ARG A 24 -1.70 -8.19 -10.91
C ARG A 24 -2.39 -7.00 -10.23
N ALA A 25 -1.87 -6.55 -9.09
CA ALA A 25 -2.32 -5.34 -8.43
C ALA A 25 -1.83 -4.09 -9.17
N ALA A 26 -2.66 -3.05 -9.19
CA ALA A 26 -2.23 -1.71 -9.58
C ALA A 26 -1.90 -0.92 -8.31
N ILE A 27 -0.66 -0.45 -8.19
CA ILE A 27 -0.13 0.23 -7.02
C ILE A 27 0.38 1.60 -7.44
N TRP A 28 -0.23 2.67 -6.94
CA TRP A 28 0.24 4.04 -7.15
C TRP A 28 0.75 4.60 -5.84
N ARG A 29 1.93 5.23 -5.85
CA ARG A 29 2.44 5.94 -4.67
C ARG A 29 1.82 7.34 -4.62
N GLU A 30 1.32 7.74 -3.45
CA GLU A 30 0.78 9.11 -3.22
C GLU A 30 1.64 9.90 -2.25
N ALA A 31 2.24 9.22 -1.29
CA ALA A 31 3.21 9.80 -0.37
C ALA A 31 4.23 8.71 0.03
N TRP A 32 5.21 9.12 0.81
CA TRP A 32 6.25 8.23 1.33
C TRP A 32 5.72 6.97 2.03
N ASP A 33 4.60 7.06 2.76
CA ASP A 33 3.94 5.96 3.48
C ASP A 33 2.53 5.67 2.97
N THR A 34 2.12 6.22 1.83
CA THR A 34 0.73 6.15 1.35
C THR A 34 0.68 5.70 -0.11
N TRP A 35 -0.15 4.70 -0.38
CA TRP A 35 -0.39 4.13 -1.71
C TRP A 35 -1.88 4.00 -2.00
N ARG A 36 -2.24 4.13 -3.27
CA ARG A 36 -3.51 3.65 -3.82
C ARG A 36 -3.31 2.25 -4.37
N VAL A 37 -4.14 1.31 -3.97
CA VAL A 37 -4.02 -0.10 -4.34
C VAL A 37 -5.34 -0.61 -4.89
N ALA A 38 -5.30 -1.18 -6.10
CA ALA A 38 -6.40 -1.99 -6.64
C ALA A 38 -5.92 -3.42 -6.84
N LEU A 39 -6.69 -4.38 -6.33
CA LEU A 39 -6.44 -5.80 -6.50
C LEU A 39 -7.18 -6.35 -7.73
N PRO A 40 -6.70 -7.43 -8.37
CA PRO A 40 -7.33 -7.98 -9.57
C PRO A 40 -8.77 -8.48 -9.35
N ASP A 41 -9.10 -8.88 -8.13
CA ASP A 41 -10.41 -9.42 -7.75
C ASP A 41 -11.28 -8.38 -7.00
N GLY A 42 -10.90 -7.10 -7.05
CA GLY A 42 -11.62 -5.99 -6.42
C GLY A 42 -12.00 -4.93 -7.46
N GLU A 43 -13.18 -4.34 -7.30
CA GLU A 43 -13.67 -3.27 -8.19
C GLU A 43 -13.21 -1.88 -7.73
N GLU A 44 -12.72 -1.75 -6.49
CA GLU A 44 -12.41 -0.48 -5.84
C GLU A 44 -10.90 -0.30 -5.62
N VAL A 45 -10.46 0.96 -5.76
CA VAL A 45 -9.11 1.41 -5.39
C VAL A 45 -9.17 1.87 -3.94
N HIS A 46 -8.28 1.36 -3.10
CA HIS A 46 -8.21 1.69 -1.68
C HIS A 46 -6.94 2.45 -1.32
N THR A 47 -7.06 3.37 -0.37
CA THR A 47 -5.90 4.05 0.22
C THR A 47 -5.33 3.17 1.31
N ALA A 48 -4.07 2.77 1.15
CA ALA A 48 -3.32 1.98 2.11
C ALA A 48 -2.10 2.77 2.58
N ARG A 49 -1.95 2.86 3.91
CA ARG A 49 -0.75 3.40 4.55
C ARG A 49 0.06 2.26 5.15
N LEU A 50 1.36 2.30 4.93
CA LEU A 50 2.29 1.26 5.38
C LEU A 50 3.67 1.86 5.67
N ARG A 51 4.17 1.62 6.87
CA ARG A 51 5.48 2.09 7.33
C ARG A 51 6.06 1.11 8.32
N THR A 52 7.30 1.34 8.74
CA THR A 52 7.82 0.74 9.96
C THR A 52 8.03 1.78 11.06
N ASP A 53 7.85 1.35 12.29
CA ASP A 53 8.23 2.07 13.51
C ASP A 53 9.07 1.14 14.37
N HIS A 54 10.33 1.53 14.63
CA HIS A 54 11.31 0.69 15.33
C HIS A 54 11.40 -0.74 14.74
N GLY A 55 11.35 -0.85 13.40
CA GLY A 55 11.39 -2.12 12.67
C GLY A 55 10.11 -2.97 12.72
N ARG A 56 9.03 -2.50 13.36
CA ARG A 56 7.71 -3.15 13.31
C ARG A 56 6.85 -2.54 12.22
N TYR A 57 6.12 -3.37 11.49
CA TYR A 57 5.16 -2.88 10.51
C TYR A 57 3.94 -2.25 11.18
N GLU A 58 3.60 -1.04 10.72
CA GLU A 58 2.34 -0.39 11.03
C GLU A 58 1.61 -0.08 9.73
N GLY A 59 0.28 -0.27 9.73
CA GLY A 59 -0.52 0.08 8.58
C GLY A 59 -1.94 0.50 8.89
N GLU A 60 -2.60 0.96 7.83
CA GLU A 60 -4.01 1.34 7.82
C GLU A 60 -4.52 1.21 6.39
N CYS A 61 -5.77 0.78 6.20
CA CYS A 61 -6.39 0.76 4.90
C CYS A 61 -7.88 1.11 5.02
N ASP A 62 -8.41 1.87 4.07
CA ASP A 62 -9.82 2.29 4.04
C ASP A 62 -10.80 1.20 3.54
N CYS A 63 -10.31 -0.01 3.26
CA CYS A 63 -11.17 -1.12 2.83
C CYS A 63 -11.93 -1.76 3.99
N ALA A 64 -13.15 -2.25 3.73
CA ALA A 64 -13.98 -2.94 4.73
C ALA A 64 -13.28 -4.17 5.34
N GLY A 65 -12.40 -4.84 4.58
CA GLY A 65 -11.62 -5.97 5.07
C GLY A 65 -10.68 -5.59 6.22
N PHE A 66 -10.19 -4.35 6.26
CA PHE A 66 -9.37 -3.84 7.36
C PHE A 66 -10.23 -3.33 8.52
N GLU A 67 -11.41 -2.77 8.25
CA GLU A 67 -12.34 -2.28 9.29
C GLU A 67 -12.93 -3.42 10.13
N HIS A 68 -13.20 -4.58 9.52
CA HIS A 68 -13.96 -5.67 10.15
C HIS A 68 -13.12 -6.88 10.56
N HIS A 69 -11.85 -6.94 10.20
CA HIS A 69 -10.96 -8.04 10.57
C HIS A 69 -9.68 -7.54 11.21
N THR A 70 -9.16 -8.31 12.16
CA THR A 70 -7.85 -8.06 12.75
C THR A 70 -6.77 -8.53 11.80
N GLY A 71 -5.73 -7.72 11.59
CA GLY A 71 -4.58 -8.11 10.78
C GLY A 71 -4.46 -7.31 9.49
N ALA A 72 -3.57 -7.76 8.60
CA ALA A 72 -3.32 -7.05 7.35
C ALA A 72 -4.36 -7.46 6.30
N CYS A 73 -5.05 -6.49 5.72
CA CYS A 73 -5.92 -6.75 4.58
C CYS A 73 -5.11 -7.12 3.32
N ALA A 74 -5.79 -7.65 2.30
CA ALA A 74 -5.15 -8.03 1.04
C ALA A 74 -4.37 -6.88 0.36
N HIS A 75 -4.79 -5.62 0.50
CA HIS A 75 -4.07 -4.46 -0.04
C HIS A 75 -2.71 -4.26 0.63
N LEU A 76 -2.68 -4.32 1.97
CA LEU A 76 -1.45 -4.22 2.75
C LEU A 76 -0.54 -5.41 2.49
N CYS A 77 -1.10 -6.62 2.39
CA CYS A 77 -0.35 -7.81 1.99
C CYS A 77 0.24 -7.68 0.58
N ALA A 78 -0.48 -7.07 -0.37
CA ALA A 78 0.04 -6.84 -1.72
C ALA A 78 1.22 -5.87 -1.73
N LEU A 79 1.13 -4.75 -0.98
CA LEU A 79 2.26 -3.84 -0.79
C LEU A 79 3.47 -4.55 -0.18
N ARG A 80 3.26 -5.34 0.88
CA ARG A 80 4.35 -6.07 1.54
C ARG A 80 4.99 -7.13 0.66
N LYS A 81 4.20 -7.82 -0.16
CA LYS A 81 4.73 -8.76 -1.16
C LYS A 81 5.52 -8.03 -2.24
N ALA A 82 5.01 -6.89 -2.73
CA ALA A 82 5.70 -6.05 -3.71
C ALA A 82 7.08 -5.61 -3.20
N THR A 83 7.20 -5.18 -1.94
CA THR A 83 8.51 -4.83 -1.36
C THR A 83 9.47 -6.01 -1.26
N THR A 84 8.95 -7.23 -1.00
CA THR A 84 9.77 -8.43 -0.85
C THR A 84 10.39 -8.87 -2.17
N VAL A 85 9.70 -8.63 -3.29
CA VAL A 85 10.13 -9.06 -4.64
C VAL A 85 10.57 -7.90 -5.53
N ASP A 86 10.77 -6.72 -4.94
CA ASP A 86 11.14 -5.46 -5.61
C ASP A 86 10.23 -5.15 -6.82
N TYR A 87 8.92 -5.42 -6.67
CA TYR A 87 7.97 -5.14 -7.74
C TYR A 87 7.75 -3.63 -7.86
N PRO A 88 7.78 -3.07 -9.07
CA PRO A 88 7.58 -1.63 -9.25
C PRO A 88 6.11 -1.24 -9.04
N ASP A 89 5.91 0.00 -8.62
CA ASP A 89 4.64 0.69 -8.70
C ASP A 89 4.33 1.10 -10.16
N MET A 90 3.19 1.75 -10.35
CA MET A 90 2.70 2.16 -11.67
C MET A 90 3.55 3.25 -12.34
N ASP A 91 4.44 3.92 -11.61
CA ASP A 91 5.42 4.88 -12.13
C ASP A 91 6.77 4.20 -12.46
N GLY A 92 6.89 2.90 -12.21
CA GLY A 92 8.10 2.12 -12.46
C GLY A 92 9.11 2.14 -11.32
N GLU A 93 8.76 2.74 -10.18
CA GLU A 93 9.63 2.81 -9.00
C GLU A 93 9.41 1.60 -8.08
N PRO A 94 10.45 0.98 -7.50
CA PRO A 94 10.27 -0.10 -6.54
C PRO A 94 9.37 0.34 -5.38
N VAL A 95 8.38 -0.49 -5.05
CA VAL A 95 7.59 -0.28 -3.83
C VAL A 95 8.54 -0.43 -2.63
N ARG A 96 8.62 0.59 -1.78
CA ARG A 96 9.45 0.61 -0.56
C ARG A 96 8.61 0.97 0.63
N VAL A 97 8.88 0.33 1.77
CA VAL A 97 8.33 0.71 3.06
C VAL A 97 9.42 1.39 3.84
N PHE A 98 9.12 2.57 4.37
CA PHE A 98 10.08 3.41 5.06
C PHE A 98 9.85 3.37 6.56
N ASP A 99 10.94 3.54 7.29
CA ASP A 99 10.92 3.66 8.73
C ASP A 99 10.68 5.12 9.13
N VAL A 100 9.76 5.36 10.07
CA VAL A 100 9.39 6.71 10.51
C VAL A 100 10.59 7.49 11.07
N GLU A 101 11.56 6.81 11.69
CA GLU A 101 12.73 7.44 12.28
C GLU A 101 13.74 7.89 11.22
N HIS A 102 13.72 7.23 10.05
CA HIS A 102 14.71 7.42 8.98
C HIS A 102 14.13 8.10 7.73
N VAL A 103 12.83 8.45 7.76
CA VAL A 103 12.14 8.99 6.59
C VAL A 103 12.79 10.28 6.04
N ALA A 104 13.40 11.11 6.89
CA ALA A 104 14.08 12.32 6.43
C ALA A 104 15.30 11.99 5.55
N ASP A 105 16.12 11.04 5.98
CA ASP A 105 17.28 10.52 5.26
C ASP A 105 16.86 9.75 3.98
N ASP A 106 15.79 8.97 4.08
CA ASP A 106 15.26 8.20 2.96
C ASP A 106 14.63 9.09 1.88
N ARG A 107 13.90 10.15 2.26
CA ARG A 107 13.31 11.11 1.30
C ARG A 107 14.38 11.87 0.53
N ALA A 108 15.48 12.24 1.19
CA ALA A 108 16.62 12.89 0.54
C ALA A 108 17.27 11.98 -0.51
N SER A 109 17.25 10.66 -0.28
CA SER A 109 17.82 9.66 -1.18
C SER A 109 16.89 9.27 -2.34
N ASN A 110 15.56 9.34 -2.15
CA ASN A 110 14.58 8.77 -3.07
C ASN A 110 13.67 9.81 -3.80
N HIS A 111 13.97 11.11 -3.72
CA HIS A 111 13.18 12.19 -4.37
C HIS A 111 11.65 12.02 -4.25
N VAL A 112 11.17 11.77 -3.03
CA VAL A 112 9.77 11.40 -2.76
C VAL A 112 8.78 12.58 -2.87
N GLU A 113 9.27 13.81 -3.03
CA GLU A 113 8.46 15.04 -3.03
C GLU A 113 8.29 15.68 -4.43
N ARG A 114 7.95 14.91 -5.47
CA ARG A 114 7.69 15.54 -6.78
C ARG A 114 6.56 15.03 -7.65
N ILE A 115 5.65 14.22 -7.13
CA ILE A 115 4.46 13.84 -7.90
C ILE A 115 3.24 14.08 -7.01
N MET A 116 2.17 14.66 -7.58
CA MET A 116 0.88 15.03 -6.94
C MET A 116 0.68 16.50 -6.55
N ALA A 117 1.05 17.44 -7.44
CA ALA A 117 0.44 18.77 -7.47
C ALA A 117 -0.37 19.00 -8.75
N ASP A 118 -0.96 17.97 -9.36
CA ASP A 118 -1.71 18.12 -10.62
C ASP A 118 -2.66 16.95 -10.86
N GLY A 119 -3.91 17.07 -10.42
CA GLY A 119 -4.90 16.02 -10.71
C GLY A 119 -6.35 16.27 -10.27
N GLY A 120 -6.66 17.41 -9.65
CA GLY A 120 -8.03 17.78 -9.32
C GLY A 120 -8.84 18.24 -10.54
N ARG A 121 -9.05 17.38 -11.55
CA ARG A 121 -10.08 17.61 -12.56
C ARG A 121 -11.38 16.94 -12.11
N ARG A 122 -12.31 17.75 -11.61
CA ARG A 122 -13.71 17.36 -11.41
C ARG A 122 -14.29 16.92 -12.76
N LEU A 123 -14.38 15.60 -12.99
CA LEU A 123 -15.28 15.08 -14.00
C LEU A 123 -16.69 15.21 -13.44
N ARG A 124 -17.36 16.29 -13.85
CA ARG A 124 -18.82 16.32 -13.90
C ARG A 124 -19.26 15.40 -15.05
N GLY A 125 -20.07 14.42 -14.72
CA GLY A 125 -20.85 13.59 -15.64
C GLY A 125 -21.67 12.63 -14.77
N GLU A 126 -22.88 12.98 -14.34
CA GLU A 126 -24.11 12.88 -15.14
C GLU A 126 -24.26 11.48 -15.76
N TRP A 127 -24.64 10.52 -14.93
CA TRP A 127 -25.18 9.23 -15.38
C TRP A 127 -26.70 9.36 -15.54
N ARG A 128 -27.16 9.44 -16.78
CA ARG A 128 -28.49 9.01 -17.20
C ARG A 128 -28.45 8.50 -18.62
#